data_AF-A0A6A0IM80-F1
#
_entry.id   AF-A0A6A0IM80-F1
#
_cell.length_a   1.000
_cell.length_b   1.000
_cell.length_c   1.000
_cell.angle_alpha   90.00
_cell.angle_beta   90.00
_cell.angle_gamma   90.00
#
_symmetry.space_group_name_H-M   'P 1'
#
loop_
_entity.id
_entity.type
_entity.pdbx_description
1 polymer ?
#
loop_
_entity_poly.entity_id
_entity_poly.type
_entity_poly.pdbx_seq_one_letter_code
_entity_poly.pdbx_strand_id
1 'polypeptide(L)'
;MKRQRSYLRTESRINGSFESDERRTGLARSFDRWPGIRVPVRRRLLLVRSLPGSTCGAGRRDVRIATLWLSVLIIGPVAGLGIVQAPALGISGSLSAARITSPLDGAVFPRDFAPPTFRWEDESRATHWAVRVDIEGGHTPGLGSSPKPEYRPTPEAWEEIKRASLQSDVVLTVTGQVGIGEAEQAVSRASVRLRTSPDPVDASIFFREVPLPVAFAMDHKTWIRWRVGDVSSSAPPRTVLEKMGTCANCHSFSRDGKSLAMDLDFAADKGAYAIADVGADVRIGRPQLISWNDYQREDGQATFGMLSTISPDGRCVASTVKETIVLGFRPDLYCSQLFFPIRGILVIYDRKERAFRPLPGADDSGFVQTNPVFSPDGLEIVFARAPVGESPPRALAVEEGQSPAVVEDFWEGRRKIQYDLYRMPFNGGTGGEPKPLPGASGNGKSNFFPRYSPDGKWIVFCQADSMMLNRPDSLLYILPAEGGVARRLRCNAEGRMNSWHSFSPNGRWLVYASKRAGPMTQMWLTHIDENGEDSVPVQLEGFVAHDRAANLPEFVKLGPGQLQSIQVEKVIRDSGLGLPKRPDR
;
A
#
# COMPACT_ATOMS: atom_id res chain seq x y z
N MET A 1 -42.83 -36.89 -47.34
CA MET A 1 -43.58 -37.97 -46.68
C MET A 1 -43.96 -37.52 -45.27
N LYS A 2 -45.28 -37.53 -44.96
CA LYS A 2 -46.02 -37.63 -43.67
C LYS A 2 -45.15 -37.80 -42.38
N ARG A 3 -45.46 -37.27 -41.18
CA ARG A 3 -46.69 -36.74 -40.57
C ARG A 3 -46.36 -36.14 -39.18
N GLN A 4 -47.23 -35.24 -38.71
CA GLN A 4 -47.37 -34.71 -37.34
C GLN A 4 -47.50 -35.78 -36.23
N ARG A 5 -47.19 -35.40 -34.97
CA ARG A 5 -48.14 -35.45 -33.83
C ARG A 5 -47.57 -34.82 -32.53
N SER A 6 -48.32 -33.87 -31.99
CA SER A 6 -48.37 -33.42 -30.59
C SER A 6 -49.18 -34.41 -29.73
N TYR A 7 -48.93 -34.50 -28.41
CA TYR A 7 -49.94 -34.72 -27.37
C TYR A 7 -49.41 -34.38 -25.95
N LEU A 8 -50.37 -34.11 -25.06
CA LEU A 8 -50.35 -33.40 -23.77
C LEU A 8 -50.21 -34.30 -22.52
N ARG A 9 -49.94 -33.62 -21.38
CA ARG A 9 -50.32 -33.91 -19.95
C ARG A 9 -49.61 -35.10 -19.28
N THR A 10 -49.21 -35.04 -18.01
CA THR A 10 -49.98 -34.70 -16.80
C THR A 10 -49.13 -34.18 -15.63
N GLU A 11 -49.77 -33.42 -14.76
CA GLU A 11 -49.32 -32.98 -13.42
C GLU A 11 -49.20 -34.15 -12.42
N SER A 12 -48.31 -34.00 -11.42
CA SER A 12 -48.66 -34.32 -10.03
C SER A 12 -47.84 -33.48 -9.05
N ARG A 13 -48.55 -32.70 -8.22
CA ARG A 13 -48.09 -32.14 -6.94
C ARG A 13 -48.28 -33.22 -5.87
N ILE A 14 -47.32 -33.41 -4.96
CA ILE A 14 -47.61 -33.77 -3.56
C ILE A 14 -46.58 -33.07 -2.65
N ASN A 15 -47.12 -32.40 -1.62
CA ASN A 15 -46.46 -31.74 -0.49
C ASN A 15 -45.77 -32.75 0.45
N GLY A 16 -44.77 -32.30 1.20
CA GLY A 16 -44.24 -33.05 2.35
C GLY A 16 -43.23 -32.25 3.15
N SER A 17 -43.74 -31.43 4.06
CA SER A 17 -43.02 -30.86 5.22
C SER A 17 -42.48 -31.95 6.13
N PHE A 18 -41.25 -31.82 6.62
CA PHE A 18 -40.83 -32.38 7.91
C PHE A 18 -39.70 -31.52 8.52
N GLU A 19 -40.05 -30.84 9.61
CA GLU A 19 -39.11 -30.49 10.68
C GLU A 19 -38.76 -31.76 11.46
N SER A 20 -37.49 -31.91 11.86
CA SER A 20 -37.11 -32.39 13.19
C SER A 20 -35.60 -32.23 13.40
N ASP A 21 -35.26 -31.31 14.30
CA ASP A 21 -34.33 -31.44 15.43
C ASP A 21 -33.39 -32.67 15.44
N GLU A 22 -32.07 -32.46 15.59
CA GLU A 22 -31.33 -33.04 16.72
C GLU A 22 -29.89 -32.52 16.87
N ARG A 23 -29.46 -32.54 18.13
CA ARG A 23 -28.30 -31.88 18.71
C ARG A 23 -27.02 -32.69 18.57
N ARG A 24 -25.91 -31.95 18.70
CA ARG A 24 -24.63 -32.32 19.35
C ARG A 24 -24.07 -33.72 19.08
N THR A 25 -22.97 -33.75 18.33
CA THR A 25 -21.79 -34.53 18.74
C THR A 25 -20.53 -33.69 18.56
N GLY A 26 -19.78 -33.55 19.65
CA GLY A 26 -18.41 -33.07 19.60
C GLY A 26 -17.50 -34.20 19.17
N LEU A 27 -16.48 -33.89 18.38
CA LEU A 27 -15.27 -34.69 18.29
C LEU A 27 -14.13 -33.81 17.81
N ALA A 28 -13.20 -33.59 18.73
CA ALA A 28 -11.86 -33.13 18.45
C ALA A 28 -11.23 -34.00 17.35
N ARG A 29 -10.60 -33.35 16.37
CA ARG A 29 -9.63 -34.01 15.49
C ARG A 29 -8.34 -33.20 15.44
N SER A 30 -7.33 -33.83 15.99
CA SER A 30 -5.92 -33.60 15.76
C SER A 30 -5.62 -33.46 14.27
N PHE A 31 -4.91 -32.38 13.91
CA PHE A 31 -4.26 -32.26 12.61
C PHE A 31 -2.76 -32.33 12.85
N ASP A 32 -2.18 -33.43 12.41
CA ASP A 32 -0.75 -33.61 12.32
C ASP A 32 -0.41 -34.11 10.91
N ARG A 33 0.64 -33.50 10.34
CA ARG A 33 1.42 -33.88 9.15
C ARG A 33 0.88 -33.54 7.76
N TRP A 34 1.46 -32.48 7.19
CA TRP A 34 1.80 -32.39 5.77
C TRP A 34 3.34 -32.42 5.62
N PRO A 35 3.88 -33.02 4.54
CA PRO A 35 5.29 -33.36 4.44
C PRO A 35 6.18 -32.15 4.11
N GLY A 36 7.29 -32.06 4.84
CA GLY A 36 8.27 -30.98 4.74
C GLY A 36 9.14 -31.05 3.48
N ILE A 37 9.29 -29.88 2.85
CA ILE A 37 10.36 -29.61 1.89
C ILE A 37 11.59 -29.14 2.69
N ARG A 38 12.62 -29.99 2.78
CA ARG A 38 13.93 -29.63 3.31
C ARG A 38 14.69 -28.81 2.28
N VAL A 39 14.95 -27.54 2.57
CA VAL A 39 15.86 -26.69 1.80
C VAL A 39 17.28 -26.87 2.32
N PRO A 40 18.28 -27.24 1.51
CA PRO A 40 19.65 -27.33 1.96
C PRO A 40 20.29 -25.94 2.06
N VAL A 41 20.57 -25.49 3.28
CA VAL A 41 21.38 -24.30 3.56
C VAL A 41 22.85 -24.64 3.27
N ARG A 42 23.37 -24.24 2.10
CA ARG A 42 24.83 -24.19 1.87
C ARG A 42 25.37 -22.85 2.36
N ARG A 43 26.01 -22.86 3.53
CA ARG A 43 26.87 -21.76 3.99
C ARG A 43 28.08 -21.65 3.06
N ARG A 44 28.19 -20.55 2.30
CA ARG A 44 29.46 -20.15 1.67
C ARG A 44 30.17 -19.16 2.60
N LEU A 45 31.33 -19.57 3.10
CA LEU A 45 32.31 -18.65 3.67
C LEU A 45 32.83 -17.74 2.56
N LEU A 46 32.69 -16.42 2.76
CA LEU A 46 33.41 -15.42 1.98
C LEU A 46 34.75 -15.15 2.69
N LEU A 47 35.82 -15.65 2.09
CA LEU A 47 37.19 -15.29 2.41
C LEU A 47 37.44 -13.88 1.85
N VAL A 48 37.68 -12.90 2.72
CA VAL A 48 38.16 -11.57 2.33
C VAL A 48 39.64 -11.71 1.96
N ARG A 49 39.96 -11.58 0.67
CA ARG A 49 41.33 -11.42 0.19
C ARG A 49 41.70 -9.94 0.22
N SER A 50 42.65 -9.61 1.09
CA SER A 50 43.40 -8.35 1.09
C SER A 50 44.31 -8.27 -0.15
N LEU A 51 44.32 -7.11 -0.82
CA LEU A 51 45.37 -6.74 -1.78
C LEU A 51 46.23 -5.61 -1.18
N PRO A 52 47.55 -5.60 -1.46
CA PRO A 52 48.51 -4.68 -0.84
C PRO A 52 48.64 -3.38 -1.64
N GLY A 53 48.72 -2.25 -0.93
CA GLY A 53 49.17 -0.97 -1.46
C GLY A 53 50.44 -0.53 -0.73
N SER A 54 51.57 -0.52 -1.44
CA SER A 54 52.87 -0.02 -0.98
C SER A 54 53.08 1.44 -1.41
N THR A 55 53.47 2.29 -0.45
CA THR A 55 54.52 3.37 -0.46
C THR A 55 54.53 4.37 -1.62
N CYS A 56 54.79 5.68 -1.51
CA CYS A 56 55.50 6.53 -0.55
C CYS A 56 55.24 8.01 -0.96
N GLY A 57 55.35 8.97 -0.03
CA GLY A 57 55.41 10.41 -0.37
C GLY A 57 55.15 11.32 0.83
N ALA A 58 56.20 11.98 1.32
CA ALA A 58 56.30 12.61 2.64
C ALA A 58 55.92 14.11 2.70
N GLY A 59 55.65 14.60 3.93
CA GLY A 59 55.74 16.02 4.35
C GLY A 59 54.65 16.42 5.37
N ARG A 60 54.86 16.25 6.69
CA ARG A 60 55.22 17.29 7.72
C ARG A 60 54.23 18.49 7.78
N ARG A 61 53.65 18.94 8.91
CA ARG A 61 53.98 18.91 10.36
C ARG A 61 52.72 19.22 11.22
N ASP A 62 52.71 18.68 12.45
CA ASP A 62 52.33 19.21 13.79
C ASP A 62 51.09 20.14 13.92
N VAL A 63 50.19 20.01 14.91
CA VAL A 63 50.38 20.03 16.37
C VAL A 63 49.17 19.38 17.08
N ARG A 64 49.43 18.58 18.14
CA ARG A 64 48.43 18.12 19.13
C ARG A 64 48.60 18.89 20.44
N ILE A 65 47.50 19.26 21.09
CA ILE A 65 47.46 19.62 22.51
C ILE A 65 46.46 18.68 23.19
N ALA A 66 46.96 17.90 24.15
CA ALA A 66 46.19 17.06 25.06
C ALA A 66 46.43 17.57 26.48
N THR A 67 45.36 17.79 27.24
CA THR A 67 45.43 18.27 28.63
C THR A 67 45.07 17.12 29.56
N LEU A 68 46.03 16.74 30.41
CA LEU A 68 45.90 15.77 31.50
C LEU A 68 45.78 16.54 32.81
N TRP A 69 44.83 16.17 33.68
CA TRP A 69 44.81 16.61 35.07
C TRP A 69 44.97 15.40 35.99
N LEU A 70 45.98 15.50 36.85
CA LEU A 70 46.43 14.52 37.84
C LEU A 70 45.76 14.86 39.18
N SER A 71 45.17 13.88 39.87
CA SER A 71 44.69 14.02 41.26
C SER A 71 45.62 13.30 42.23
N VAL A 72 45.98 14.01 43.28
CA VAL A 72 46.92 13.63 44.35
C VAL A 72 46.21 12.78 45.42
N LEU A 73 46.87 11.70 45.82
CA LEU A 73 46.53 10.83 46.95
C LEU A 73 47.22 11.34 48.24
N ILE A 74 46.47 11.48 49.33
CA ILE A 74 47.01 11.61 50.69
C ILE A 74 46.39 10.52 51.56
N ILE A 75 47.25 9.75 52.23
CA ILE A 75 46.93 8.67 53.17
C ILE A 75 47.06 9.21 54.60
N GLY A 76 46.14 8.84 55.49
CA GLY A 76 46.27 8.96 56.94
C GLY A 76 45.22 8.10 57.66
N PRO A 77 45.57 7.20 58.61
CA PRO A 77 44.66 6.23 59.20
C PRO A 77 44.20 6.61 60.62
N VAL A 78 42.95 6.37 60.99
CA VAL A 78 42.53 6.16 62.40
C VAL A 78 41.33 5.20 62.44
N ALA A 79 41.44 4.24 63.37
CA ALA A 79 40.49 3.16 63.64
C ALA A 79 39.22 3.62 64.38
N GLY A 80 38.12 2.92 64.14
CA GLY A 80 36.89 2.97 64.95
C GLY A 80 35.96 1.81 64.62
N LEU A 81 35.77 0.89 65.56
CA LEU A 81 34.82 -0.21 65.49
C LEU A 81 33.37 0.31 65.40
N GLY A 82 32.61 -0.19 64.43
CA GLY A 82 31.17 0.06 64.33
C GLY A 82 30.51 -0.83 63.27
N ILE A 83 29.78 -1.84 63.75
CA ILE A 83 28.63 -2.52 63.14
C ILE A 83 28.72 -2.76 61.61
N VAL A 84 28.99 -4.00 61.24
CA VAL A 84 28.80 -4.50 59.86
C VAL A 84 27.29 -4.47 59.54
N GLN A 85 26.82 -3.37 58.95
CA GLN A 85 25.66 -3.43 58.06
C GLN A 85 26.14 -4.12 56.78
N ALA A 86 25.54 -5.27 56.48
CA ALA A 86 25.69 -5.90 55.18
C ALA A 86 25.34 -4.84 54.11
N PRO A 87 26.18 -4.63 53.08
CA PRO A 87 25.76 -3.81 51.97
C PRO A 87 24.53 -4.52 51.38
N ALA A 88 23.38 -3.83 51.40
CA ALA A 88 22.33 -4.16 50.46
C ALA A 88 22.99 -4.09 49.09
N LEU A 89 23.26 -5.26 48.51
CA LEU A 89 23.64 -5.42 47.12
C LEU A 89 22.45 -4.90 46.32
N GLY A 90 22.42 -3.58 46.13
CA GLY A 90 21.68 -2.96 45.07
C GLY A 90 22.28 -3.48 43.78
N ILE A 91 21.76 -4.62 43.30
CA ILE A 91 21.87 -4.99 41.91
C ILE A 91 21.07 -3.90 41.18
N SER A 92 21.72 -2.77 40.87
CA SER A 92 21.26 -1.91 39.78
C SER A 92 21.54 -2.69 38.50
N GLY A 93 20.80 -3.78 38.30
CA GLY A 93 20.79 -4.51 37.06
C GLY A 93 20.25 -3.54 36.04
N SER A 94 21.10 -3.12 35.10
CA SER A 94 20.64 -2.33 33.96
C SER A 94 19.50 -3.13 33.30
N LEU A 95 18.33 -2.51 33.17
CA LEU A 95 17.20 -3.11 32.47
C LEU A 95 17.66 -3.50 31.05
N SER A 96 17.29 -4.69 30.59
CA SER A 96 17.51 -5.05 29.20
C SER A 96 16.66 -4.16 28.29
N ALA A 97 17.16 -3.87 27.09
CA ALA A 97 16.43 -3.05 26.13
C ALA A 97 15.34 -3.89 25.45
N ALA A 98 14.08 -3.65 25.81
CA ALA A 98 12.96 -4.05 24.96
C ALA A 98 12.89 -3.10 23.75
N ARG A 99 12.11 -3.44 22.72
CA ARG A 99 11.93 -2.58 21.53
C ARG A 99 10.47 -2.49 21.16
N ILE A 100 9.89 -1.29 21.24
CA ILE A 100 8.54 -1.03 20.71
C ILE A 100 8.63 -1.05 19.17
N THR A 101 7.81 -1.90 18.56
CA THR A 101 7.76 -2.11 17.10
C THR A 101 6.56 -1.41 16.47
N SER A 102 5.52 -1.12 17.26
CA SER A 102 4.38 -0.29 16.87
C SER A 102 3.82 0.44 18.10
N PRO A 103 3.62 1.77 18.06
CA PRO A 103 4.06 2.67 17.00
C PRO A 103 5.59 2.81 16.93
N LEU A 104 6.08 3.38 15.83
CA LEU A 104 7.47 3.82 15.73
C LEU A 104 7.66 5.14 16.49
N ASP A 105 8.90 5.43 16.93
CA ASP A 105 9.24 6.69 17.59
C ASP A 105 8.93 7.89 16.69
N GLY A 106 8.17 8.86 17.23
CA GLY A 106 7.70 10.04 16.51
C GLY A 106 6.42 9.82 15.70
N ALA A 107 5.65 8.75 15.96
CA ALA A 107 4.39 8.50 15.26
C ALA A 107 3.36 9.61 15.50
N VAL A 108 2.66 9.96 14.42
CA VAL A 108 1.58 10.95 14.44
C VAL A 108 0.27 10.25 14.08
N PHE A 109 -0.72 10.34 14.96
CA PHE A 109 -2.05 9.74 14.77
C PHE A 109 -3.09 10.80 14.38
N PRO A 110 -4.04 10.49 13.49
CA PRO A 110 -5.22 11.32 13.26
C PRO A 110 -6.08 11.50 14.51
N ARG A 111 -6.72 12.65 14.67
CA ARG A 111 -7.64 12.87 15.81
C ARG A 111 -8.83 11.91 15.82
N ASP A 112 -9.26 11.47 14.64
CA ASP A 112 -10.35 10.53 14.43
C ASP A 112 -9.88 9.08 14.40
N PHE A 113 -8.59 8.78 14.65
CA PHE A 113 -8.08 7.41 14.58
C PHE A 113 -8.66 6.52 15.69
N ALA A 114 -9.03 5.29 15.33
CA ALA A 114 -9.43 4.25 16.27
C ALA A 114 -8.26 3.80 17.17
N PRO A 115 -8.50 3.21 18.36
CA PRO A 115 -7.43 2.73 19.24
C PRO A 115 -6.50 1.73 18.54
N PRO A 116 -5.20 2.05 18.37
CA PRO A 116 -4.21 1.14 17.77
C PRO A 116 -3.78 0.06 18.78
N THR A 117 -3.10 -0.98 18.30
CA THR A 117 -2.44 -1.93 19.18
C THR A 117 -0.96 -1.58 19.29
N PHE A 118 -0.50 -1.30 20.50
CA PHE A 118 0.91 -1.16 20.82
C PHE A 118 1.56 -2.54 20.83
N ARG A 119 2.72 -2.69 20.18
CA ARG A 119 3.46 -3.96 20.09
C ARG A 119 4.93 -3.72 20.34
N TRP A 120 5.58 -4.70 20.96
CA TRP A 120 7.01 -4.67 21.24
C TRP A 120 7.63 -6.06 21.13
N GLU A 121 8.96 -6.09 21.12
CA GLU A 121 9.75 -7.29 21.28
C GLU A 121 10.55 -7.19 22.58
N ASP A 122 10.62 -8.28 23.32
CA ASP A 122 11.36 -8.35 24.57
C ASP A 122 11.95 -9.75 24.73
N GLU A 123 13.28 -9.84 24.66
CA GLU A 123 14.04 -11.08 24.82
C GLU A 123 14.44 -11.34 26.27
N SER A 124 13.99 -10.50 27.19
CA SER A 124 14.25 -10.66 28.61
C SER A 124 13.41 -11.78 29.24
N ARG A 125 13.60 -11.98 30.55
CA ARG A 125 12.82 -12.92 31.36
C ARG A 125 11.44 -12.40 31.78
N ALA A 126 10.97 -11.27 31.23
CA ALA A 126 9.69 -10.68 31.60
C ALA A 126 8.53 -11.67 31.41
N THR A 127 7.60 -11.71 32.38
CA THR A 127 6.38 -12.53 32.32
C THR A 127 5.14 -11.70 32.00
N HIS A 128 5.22 -10.38 32.19
CA HIS A 128 4.18 -9.41 31.88
C HIS A 128 4.82 -8.02 31.72
N TRP A 129 4.07 -7.06 31.18
CA TRP A 129 4.55 -5.72 30.90
C TRP A 129 3.57 -4.65 31.40
N ALA A 130 4.07 -3.73 32.21
CA ALA A 130 3.36 -2.49 32.52
C ALA A 130 3.46 -1.53 31.33
N VAL A 131 2.31 -0.98 30.92
CA VAL A 131 2.20 -0.03 29.80
C VAL A 131 1.71 1.31 30.34
N ARG A 132 2.47 2.36 30.07
CA ARG A 132 2.20 3.71 30.58
C ARG A 132 2.36 4.73 29.47
N VAL A 133 1.59 5.81 29.53
CA VAL A 133 1.76 6.99 28.68
C VAL A 133 1.95 8.19 29.60
N ASP A 134 3.12 8.80 29.49
CA ASP A 134 3.52 9.97 30.27
C ASP A 134 3.18 11.25 29.48
N ILE A 135 2.49 12.19 30.14
CA ILE A 135 2.06 13.49 29.58
C ILE A 135 2.88 14.60 30.23
N GLU A 136 3.20 15.65 29.47
CA GLU A 136 3.89 16.83 30.02
C GLU A 136 3.05 17.49 31.14
N GLY A 137 3.64 17.62 32.35
CA GLY A 137 2.98 18.25 33.50
C GLY A 137 2.12 17.35 34.40
N GLY A 138 2.08 16.02 34.17
CA GLY A 138 1.32 15.10 35.02
C GLY A 138 1.61 13.61 34.81
N HIS A 139 0.92 12.75 35.54
CA HIS A 139 0.88 11.30 35.29
C HIS A 139 -0.55 10.92 34.91
N THR A 140 -0.76 10.33 33.74
CA THR A 140 -2.00 9.62 33.41
C THR A 140 -1.99 8.23 34.07
N PRO A 141 -3.15 7.64 34.38
CA PRO A 141 -3.22 6.28 34.91
C PRO A 141 -2.43 5.31 34.03
N GLY A 142 -1.76 4.33 34.64
CA GLY A 142 -1.16 3.24 33.87
C GLY A 142 -2.25 2.62 33.00
N LEU A 143 -2.01 2.52 31.70
CA LEU A 143 -2.96 1.91 30.77
C LEU A 143 -3.30 0.47 31.22
N GLY A 144 -2.32 -0.18 31.85
CA GLY A 144 -2.50 -1.42 32.59
C GLY A 144 -1.26 -2.29 32.47
N SER A 145 -1.45 -3.58 32.70
CA SER A 145 -0.46 -4.62 32.45
C SER A 145 -0.93 -5.54 31.34
N SER A 146 -0.02 -6.01 30.49
CA SER A 146 -0.30 -7.06 29.51
C SER A 146 0.54 -8.31 29.79
N PRO A 147 -0.03 -9.52 29.72
CA PRO A 147 0.73 -10.77 29.78
C PRO A 147 1.37 -11.15 28.43
N LYS A 148 1.16 -10.33 27.39
CA LYS A 148 1.70 -10.54 26.04
C LYS A 148 2.46 -9.28 25.62
N PRO A 149 3.35 -9.37 24.62
CA PRO A 149 4.10 -8.21 24.13
C PRO A 149 3.26 -7.29 23.21
N GLU A 150 2.00 -7.11 23.57
CA GLU A 150 1.04 -6.26 22.90
C GLU A 150 0.04 -5.68 23.90
N TYR A 151 -0.46 -4.48 23.64
CA TYR A 151 -1.50 -3.84 24.44
C TYR A 151 -2.35 -2.93 23.57
N ARG A 152 -3.67 -3.06 23.65
CA ARG A 152 -4.62 -2.18 22.96
C ARG A 152 -5.34 -1.33 24.00
N PRO A 153 -5.23 0.01 23.97
CA PRO A 153 -5.97 0.88 24.86
C PRO A 153 -7.48 0.69 24.68
N THR A 154 -8.25 0.88 25.76
CA THR A 154 -9.70 1.03 25.62
C THR A 154 -10.03 2.29 24.82
N PRO A 155 -11.21 2.39 24.20
CA PRO A 155 -11.64 3.62 23.52
C PRO A 155 -11.51 4.87 24.41
N GLU A 156 -11.88 4.77 25.69
CA GLU A 156 -11.83 5.88 26.64
C GLU A 156 -10.39 6.32 26.92
N ALA A 157 -9.50 5.36 27.19
CA ALA A 157 -8.08 5.64 27.42
C ALA A 157 -7.41 6.21 26.16
N TRP A 158 -7.81 5.75 24.97
CA TRP A 158 -7.31 6.29 23.71
C TRP A 158 -7.75 7.73 23.47
N GLU A 159 -9.00 8.08 23.79
CA GLU A 159 -9.46 9.47 23.72
C GLU A 159 -8.71 10.37 24.72
N GLU A 160 -8.35 9.87 25.90
CA GLU A 160 -7.49 10.58 26.85
C GLU A 160 -6.09 10.81 26.28
N ILE A 161 -5.45 9.79 25.71
CA ILE A 161 -4.14 9.91 25.05
C ILE A 161 -4.22 10.93 23.90
N LYS A 162 -5.25 10.87 23.07
CA LYS A 162 -5.42 11.81 21.96
C LYS A 162 -5.60 13.25 22.42
N ARG A 163 -6.36 13.49 23.50
CA ARG A 163 -6.50 14.84 24.09
C ARG A 163 -5.18 15.34 24.66
N ALA A 164 -4.45 14.48 25.37
CA ALA A 164 -3.19 14.84 26.02
C ALA A 164 -2.03 15.06 25.05
N SER A 165 -2.05 14.35 23.92
CA SER A 165 -1.01 14.42 22.89
C SER A 165 -1.40 15.30 21.70
N LEU A 166 -2.45 16.11 21.84
CA LEU A 166 -2.87 17.05 20.81
C LEU A 166 -1.78 18.11 20.61
N GLN A 167 -1.09 18.05 19.47
CA GLN A 167 0.03 18.93 19.10
C GLN A 167 1.27 18.89 20.02
N SER A 168 1.28 18.04 21.05
CA SER A 168 2.41 17.80 21.96
C SER A 168 2.79 16.32 22.01
N ASP A 169 4.06 16.04 22.27
CA ASP A 169 4.53 14.65 22.37
C ASP A 169 4.15 14.07 23.74
N VAL A 170 3.68 12.82 23.74
CA VAL A 170 3.59 11.98 24.93
C VAL A 170 4.52 10.79 24.78
N VAL A 171 4.96 10.22 25.90
CA VAL A 171 5.91 9.11 25.91
C VAL A 171 5.19 7.82 26.27
N LEU A 172 5.07 6.90 25.32
CA LEU A 172 4.66 5.52 25.58
C LEU A 172 5.85 4.76 26.16
N THR A 173 5.71 4.25 27.38
CA THR A 173 6.70 3.41 28.05
C THR A 173 6.15 2.02 28.30
N VAL A 174 6.92 1.00 27.93
CA VAL A 174 6.68 -0.41 28.24
C VAL A 174 7.78 -0.89 29.17
N THR A 175 7.41 -1.48 30.30
CA THR A 175 8.35 -2.04 31.29
C THR A 175 8.04 -3.51 31.51
N GLY A 176 8.94 -4.40 31.13
CA GLY A 176 8.80 -5.83 31.39
C GLY A 176 9.13 -6.17 32.82
N GLN A 177 8.30 -6.99 33.45
CA GLN A 177 8.33 -7.31 34.86
C GLN A 177 8.34 -8.82 35.09
N VAL A 178 8.92 -9.23 36.22
CA VAL A 178 8.84 -10.58 36.77
C VAL A 178 8.33 -10.53 38.21
N GLY A 179 7.75 -11.62 38.69
CA GLY A 179 7.08 -11.65 40.00
C GLY A 179 5.61 -11.22 39.90
N ILE A 180 4.96 -11.07 41.05
CA ILE A 180 3.57 -10.60 41.17
C ILE A 180 3.45 -9.71 42.42
N GLY A 181 2.68 -8.63 42.34
CA GLY A 181 2.41 -7.76 43.48
C GLY A 181 3.68 -7.07 44.02
N GLU A 182 3.89 -7.10 45.34
CA GLU A 182 5.03 -6.43 45.98
C GLU A 182 6.41 -7.00 45.60
N ALA A 183 6.45 -8.19 44.97
CA ALA A 183 7.66 -8.82 44.47
C ALA A 183 7.96 -8.49 42.99
N GLU A 184 7.24 -7.56 42.37
CA GLU A 184 7.48 -7.16 40.98
C GLU A 184 8.83 -6.49 40.80
N GLN A 185 9.66 -7.08 39.94
CA GLN A 185 10.95 -6.53 39.55
C GLN A 185 10.93 -6.19 38.06
N ALA A 186 11.24 -4.93 37.74
CA ALA A 186 11.47 -4.52 36.36
C ALA A 186 12.75 -5.20 35.82
N VAL A 187 12.65 -5.80 34.63
CA VAL A 187 13.77 -6.50 33.96
C VAL A 187 14.07 -5.93 32.59
N SER A 188 13.12 -5.26 31.95
CA SER A 188 13.31 -4.61 30.66
C SER A 188 12.54 -3.29 30.55
N ARG A 189 12.94 -2.42 29.63
CA ARG A 189 12.21 -1.18 29.33
C ARG A 189 12.38 -0.74 27.87
N ALA A 190 11.36 -0.10 27.34
CA ALA A 190 11.37 0.61 26.06
C ALA A 190 10.47 1.84 26.13
N SER A 191 10.81 2.89 25.38
CA SER A 191 9.97 4.09 25.27
C SER A 191 9.99 4.65 23.84
N VAL A 192 8.85 5.19 23.40
CA VAL A 192 8.71 5.92 22.12
C VAL A 192 7.83 7.14 22.31
N ARG A 193 8.07 8.19 21.52
CA ARG A 193 7.22 9.38 21.44
C ARG A 193 6.10 9.16 20.43
N LEU A 194 4.90 9.62 20.77
CA LEU A 194 3.78 9.71 19.85
C LEU A 194 3.01 11.02 20.08
N ARG A 195 2.28 11.47 19.06
CA ARG A 195 1.40 12.63 19.13
C ARG A 195 0.12 12.46 18.33
N THR A 196 -0.88 13.27 18.64
CA THR A 196 -2.12 13.41 17.87
C THR A 196 -2.11 14.71 17.08
N SER A 197 -2.33 14.59 15.78
CA SER A 197 -2.54 15.74 14.90
C SER A 197 -3.97 16.30 15.07
N PRO A 198 -4.17 17.63 15.01
CA PRO A 198 -5.51 18.21 15.00
C PRO A 198 -6.28 17.91 13.71
N ASP A 199 -5.58 17.45 12.67
CA ASP A 199 -6.14 17.11 11.37
C ASP A 199 -6.79 15.72 11.43
N PRO A 200 -8.11 15.59 11.20
CA PRO A 200 -8.72 14.28 11.01
C PRO A 200 -8.35 13.72 9.64
N VAL A 201 -8.62 12.44 9.39
CA VAL A 201 -8.68 11.93 8.03
C VAL A 201 -9.99 12.34 7.35
N ASP A 202 -11.12 12.22 8.06
CA ASP A 202 -12.47 12.63 7.62
C ASP A 202 -12.84 12.12 6.20
N ALA A 203 -12.43 10.88 5.91
CA ALA A 203 -12.67 10.22 4.63
C ALA A 203 -12.61 8.70 4.77
N SER A 204 -13.41 8.03 3.95
CA SER A 204 -13.32 6.58 3.81
C SER A 204 -12.19 6.21 2.86
N ILE A 205 -11.66 5.00 3.02
CA ILE A 205 -10.67 4.41 2.10
C ILE A 205 -11.37 3.30 1.32
N PHE A 206 -11.48 3.47 0.00
CA PHE A 206 -11.86 2.41 -0.92
C PHE A 206 -10.60 1.72 -1.44
N PHE A 207 -10.57 0.39 -1.45
CA PHE A 207 -9.39 -0.37 -1.87
C PHE A 207 -9.76 -1.78 -2.30
N ARG A 208 -8.78 -2.50 -2.87
CA ARG A 208 -8.93 -3.90 -3.28
C ARG A 208 -8.13 -4.84 -2.39
N GLU A 209 -8.71 -5.98 -2.05
CA GLU A 209 -8.01 -7.12 -1.44
C GLU A 209 -7.81 -8.23 -2.45
N VAL A 210 -6.55 -8.62 -2.65
CA VAL A 210 -6.14 -9.57 -3.69
C VAL A 210 -5.36 -10.73 -3.06
N PRO A 211 -5.69 -11.99 -3.36
CA PRO A 211 -4.81 -13.12 -3.03
C PRO A 211 -3.45 -12.98 -3.73
N LEU A 212 -2.38 -13.52 -3.14
CA LEU A 212 -1.08 -13.63 -3.80
C LEU A 212 -0.64 -15.10 -3.91
N PRO A 213 0.19 -15.47 -4.92
CA PRO A 213 0.76 -14.61 -5.97
C PRO A 213 -0.30 -14.13 -6.96
N VAL A 214 -0.02 -13.05 -7.72
CA VAL A 214 -1.02 -12.45 -8.63
C VAL A 214 -1.55 -13.45 -9.66
N ALA A 215 -0.72 -14.39 -10.15
CA ALA A 215 -1.19 -15.46 -11.05
C ALA A 215 -2.35 -16.27 -10.43
N PHE A 216 -2.23 -16.63 -9.14
CA PHE A 216 -3.30 -17.33 -8.43
C PHE A 216 -4.59 -16.49 -8.39
N ALA A 217 -4.49 -15.19 -8.13
CA ALA A 217 -5.64 -14.30 -8.16
C ALA A 217 -6.27 -14.16 -9.56
N MET A 218 -5.47 -14.24 -10.64
CA MET A 218 -5.99 -14.23 -12.01
C MET A 218 -6.76 -15.51 -12.34
N ASP A 219 -6.38 -16.65 -11.77
CA ASP A 219 -7.14 -17.90 -11.89
C ASP A 219 -8.38 -17.92 -10.99
N HIS A 220 -8.34 -17.18 -9.88
CA HIS A 220 -9.38 -17.13 -8.85
C HIS A 220 -9.97 -15.73 -8.68
N LYS A 221 -10.34 -15.07 -9.79
CA LYS A 221 -10.82 -13.66 -9.79
C LYS A 221 -11.97 -13.41 -8.83
N THR A 222 -12.85 -14.39 -8.65
CA THR A 222 -14.00 -14.31 -7.74
C THR A 222 -13.62 -14.16 -6.27
N TRP A 223 -12.37 -14.46 -5.91
CA TRP A 223 -11.86 -14.29 -4.56
C TRP A 223 -11.45 -12.84 -4.30
N ILE A 224 -11.24 -12.00 -5.31
CA ILE A 224 -10.89 -10.59 -5.15
C ILE A 224 -12.10 -9.83 -4.57
N ARG A 225 -11.83 -8.93 -3.62
CA ARG A 225 -12.86 -8.10 -2.96
C ARG A 225 -12.51 -6.62 -3.06
N TRP A 226 -13.51 -5.77 -3.15
CA TRP A 226 -13.38 -4.33 -2.96
C TRP A 226 -14.03 -3.95 -1.66
N ARG A 227 -13.34 -3.09 -0.92
CA ARG A 227 -13.59 -2.85 0.49
C ARG A 227 -13.62 -1.35 0.74
N VAL A 228 -14.46 -0.94 1.70
CA VAL A 228 -14.49 0.43 2.20
C VAL A 228 -14.30 0.40 3.71
N GLY A 229 -13.30 1.13 4.20
CA GLY A 229 -12.99 1.24 5.62
C GLY A 229 -12.87 2.69 6.06
N ASP A 230 -13.02 2.93 7.36
CA ASP A 230 -12.84 4.23 7.99
C ASP A 230 -11.79 4.11 9.09
N VAL A 231 -10.88 5.06 9.19
CA VAL A 231 -9.78 5.04 10.17
C VAL A 231 -10.27 5.22 11.60
N SER A 232 -11.48 5.76 11.78
CA SER A 232 -12.18 5.92 13.05
C SER A 232 -12.88 4.67 13.55
N SER A 233 -12.99 3.65 12.69
CA SER A 233 -13.62 2.39 13.04
C SER A 233 -12.60 1.34 13.45
N SER A 234 -12.84 0.68 14.59
CA SER A 234 -12.14 -0.57 14.96
C SER A 234 -12.71 -1.81 14.26
N ALA A 235 -13.86 -1.70 13.60
CA ALA A 235 -14.44 -2.81 12.85
C ALA A 235 -13.72 -3.00 11.52
N PRO A 236 -13.60 -4.25 11.03
CA PRO A 236 -13.04 -4.50 9.70
C PRO A 236 -13.79 -3.72 8.61
N PRO A 237 -13.11 -3.32 7.52
CA PRO A 237 -13.77 -2.70 6.37
C PRO A 237 -14.96 -3.52 5.85
N ARG A 238 -15.94 -2.87 5.22
CA ARG A 238 -17.07 -3.56 4.59
C ARG A 238 -16.71 -4.01 3.18
N THR A 239 -17.23 -5.16 2.73
CA THR A 239 -17.14 -5.55 1.32
C THR A 239 -18.23 -4.83 0.55
N VAL A 240 -17.85 -4.11 -0.51
CA VAL A 240 -18.80 -3.42 -1.39
C VAL A 240 -18.89 -4.08 -2.77
N LEU A 241 -17.88 -4.84 -3.20
CA LEU A 241 -17.91 -5.66 -4.41
C LEU A 241 -17.13 -6.96 -4.18
N GLU A 242 -17.64 -8.08 -4.69
CA GLU A 242 -17.00 -9.39 -4.66
C GLU A 242 -17.53 -10.29 -5.79
N LYS A 243 -16.94 -11.48 -5.95
CA LYS A 243 -17.42 -12.52 -6.88
C LYS A 243 -17.44 -12.08 -8.34
N MET A 244 -16.50 -11.20 -8.71
CA MET A 244 -16.26 -10.83 -10.10
C MET A 244 -15.64 -12.02 -10.85
N GLY A 245 -16.34 -12.54 -11.85
CA GLY A 245 -15.81 -13.57 -12.77
C GLY A 245 -14.91 -12.97 -13.86
N THR A 246 -15.07 -11.67 -14.11
CA THR A 246 -14.23 -10.86 -14.99
C THR A 246 -13.12 -10.13 -14.22
N CYS A 247 -12.11 -9.65 -14.94
CA CYS A 247 -11.12 -8.77 -14.35
C CYS A 247 -11.78 -7.42 -14.03
N ALA A 248 -11.49 -6.90 -12.84
CA ALA A 248 -11.81 -5.53 -12.46
C ALA A 248 -10.59 -4.99 -11.72
N ASN A 249 -10.11 -3.81 -12.10
CA ASN A 249 -8.78 -3.36 -11.68
C ASN A 249 -8.77 -1.93 -11.16
N CYS A 250 -8.12 -1.02 -11.90
CA CYS A 250 -7.86 0.32 -11.43
C CYS A 250 -9.18 1.06 -11.29
N HIS A 251 -9.22 1.99 -10.36
CA HIS A 251 -10.36 2.84 -10.11
C HIS A 251 -9.87 4.24 -9.76
N SER A 252 -10.79 5.18 -9.91
CA SER A 252 -10.62 6.58 -9.51
C SER A 252 -11.99 7.15 -9.16
N PHE A 253 -12.01 8.15 -8.28
CA PHE A 253 -13.20 8.94 -7.98
C PHE A 253 -13.06 10.38 -8.49
N SER A 254 -14.19 11.02 -8.83
CA SER A 254 -14.23 12.48 -8.96
C SER A 254 -13.89 13.13 -7.61
N ARG A 255 -13.43 14.38 -7.63
CA ARG A 255 -12.98 15.09 -6.41
C ARG A 255 -14.08 15.20 -5.35
N ASP A 256 -15.33 15.31 -5.79
CA ASP A 256 -16.51 15.37 -4.91
C ASP A 256 -17.04 14.00 -4.48
N GLY A 257 -16.39 12.90 -4.90
CA GLY A 257 -16.77 11.53 -4.58
C GLY A 257 -18.03 11.03 -5.28
N LYS A 258 -18.61 11.80 -6.22
CA LYS A 258 -19.90 11.45 -6.85
C LYS A 258 -19.80 10.53 -8.05
N SER A 259 -18.64 10.41 -8.69
CA SER A 259 -18.41 9.46 -9.78
C SER A 259 -17.36 8.44 -9.37
N LEU A 260 -17.67 7.15 -9.55
CA LEU A 260 -16.72 6.04 -9.52
C LEU A 260 -16.42 5.66 -10.96
N ALA A 261 -15.14 5.57 -11.30
CA ALA A 261 -14.69 5.08 -12.59
C ALA A 261 -13.74 3.90 -12.39
N MET A 262 -13.91 2.81 -13.15
CA MET A 262 -13.22 1.54 -12.89
C MET A 262 -12.97 0.72 -14.15
N ASP A 263 -11.75 0.21 -14.31
CA ASP A 263 -11.37 -0.73 -15.38
C ASP A 263 -12.08 -2.08 -15.17
N LEU A 264 -12.66 -2.63 -16.25
CA LEU A 264 -13.42 -3.87 -16.26
C LEU A 264 -13.18 -4.67 -17.54
N ASP A 265 -13.13 -6.00 -17.45
CA ASP A 265 -13.31 -6.85 -18.63
C ASP A 265 -14.81 -7.02 -18.93
N PHE A 266 -15.16 -7.04 -20.20
CA PHE A 266 -16.51 -7.38 -20.66
C PHE A 266 -16.50 -8.29 -21.90
N ALA A 267 -16.89 -9.55 -21.72
CA ALA A 267 -16.82 -10.58 -22.76
C ALA A 267 -15.39 -10.71 -23.33
N ALA A 268 -15.21 -10.54 -24.65
CA ALA A 268 -13.91 -10.53 -25.29
C ALA A 268 -13.19 -9.17 -25.19
N ASP A 269 -13.89 -8.12 -24.76
CA ASP A 269 -13.35 -6.77 -24.64
C ASP A 269 -12.58 -6.62 -23.32
N LYS A 270 -11.27 -6.39 -23.45
CA LYS A 270 -10.35 -6.12 -22.34
C LYS A 270 -10.16 -4.63 -22.08
N GLY A 271 -10.79 -3.78 -22.89
CA GLY A 271 -10.76 -2.32 -22.81
C GLY A 271 -12.03 -1.71 -22.25
N ALA A 272 -12.91 -2.49 -21.62
CA ALA A 272 -14.12 -1.94 -21.04
C ALA A 272 -13.84 -1.11 -19.77
N TYR A 273 -14.60 -0.05 -19.59
CA TYR A 273 -14.41 0.90 -18.50
C TYR A 273 -15.77 1.38 -18.00
N ALA A 274 -16.04 1.20 -16.70
CA ALA A 274 -17.25 1.70 -16.08
C ALA A 274 -17.07 3.11 -15.56
N ILE A 275 -18.10 3.94 -15.76
CA ILE A 275 -18.26 5.24 -15.11
C ILE A 275 -19.67 5.28 -14.54
N ALA A 276 -19.78 5.32 -13.22
CA ALA A 276 -21.05 5.22 -12.50
C ALA A 276 -21.17 6.29 -11.41
N ASP A 277 -22.40 6.73 -11.13
CA ASP A 277 -22.68 7.67 -10.05
C ASP A 277 -22.67 6.95 -8.68
N VAL A 278 -22.12 7.62 -7.68
CA VAL A 278 -21.96 7.10 -6.31
C VAL A 278 -23.20 7.41 -5.48
N GLY A 279 -24.09 6.42 -5.40
CA GLY A 279 -25.21 6.39 -4.45
C GLY A 279 -24.95 5.47 -3.26
N ALA A 280 -26.01 5.04 -2.56
CA ALA A 280 -25.94 3.95 -1.58
C ALA A 280 -25.58 2.62 -2.27
N ASP A 281 -26.27 2.31 -3.37
CA ASP A 281 -25.98 1.19 -4.26
C ASP A 281 -25.48 1.71 -5.61
N VAL A 282 -24.20 1.51 -5.90
CA VAL A 282 -23.63 1.88 -7.20
C VAL A 282 -24.00 0.81 -8.21
N ARG A 283 -24.58 1.19 -9.35
CA ARG A 283 -24.99 0.25 -10.41
C ARG A 283 -24.07 0.34 -11.60
N ILE A 284 -23.53 -0.81 -12.01
CA ILE A 284 -22.71 -0.96 -13.21
C ILE A 284 -23.42 -1.93 -14.16
N GLY A 285 -24.10 -1.36 -15.15
CA GLY A 285 -24.67 -2.07 -16.28
C GLY A 285 -24.09 -1.56 -17.60
N ARG A 286 -24.61 -2.06 -18.73
CA ARG A 286 -24.19 -1.60 -20.07
C ARG A 286 -24.23 -0.07 -20.25
N PRO A 287 -25.21 0.68 -19.72
CA PRO A 287 -25.24 2.14 -19.90
C PRO A 287 -24.08 2.89 -19.23
N GLN A 288 -23.43 2.28 -18.25
CA GLN A 288 -22.27 2.83 -17.54
C GLN A 288 -20.94 2.45 -18.19
N LEU A 289 -20.94 1.61 -19.23
CA LEU A 289 -19.72 1.15 -19.88
C LEU A 289 -19.37 1.99 -21.10
N ILE A 290 -18.07 2.23 -21.26
CA ILE A 290 -17.43 2.57 -22.53
C ILE A 290 -16.42 1.48 -22.87
N SER A 291 -15.93 1.47 -24.11
CA SER A 291 -14.78 0.66 -24.49
C SER A 291 -13.66 1.53 -25.04
N TRP A 292 -12.45 1.41 -24.51
CA TRP A 292 -11.27 2.04 -25.09
C TRP A 292 -10.97 1.50 -26.50
N ASN A 293 -11.46 0.30 -26.85
CA ASN A 293 -11.39 -0.24 -28.21
C ASN A 293 -12.30 0.50 -29.22
N ASP A 294 -13.18 1.41 -28.76
CA ASP A 294 -13.92 2.29 -29.65
C ASP A 294 -13.07 3.43 -30.22
N TYR A 295 -11.93 3.75 -29.60
CA TYR A 295 -11.00 4.73 -30.14
C TYR A 295 -10.24 4.15 -31.35
N GLN A 296 -10.46 4.77 -32.52
CA GLN A 296 -9.84 4.36 -33.80
C GLN A 296 -9.98 2.86 -34.06
N ARG A 297 -11.18 2.31 -33.87
CA ARG A 297 -11.48 0.87 -33.99
C ARG A 297 -11.07 0.30 -35.36
N GLU A 298 -11.12 1.13 -36.40
CA GLU A 298 -10.79 0.80 -37.78
C GLU A 298 -9.33 0.38 -38.02
N ASP A 299 -8.41 0.72 -37.10
CA ASP A 299 -7.01 0.30 -37.20
C ASP A 299 -6.78 -1.19 -36.83
N GLY A 300 -7.79 -1.85 -36.24
CA GLY A 300 -7.73 -3.23 -35.81
C GLY A 300 -6.79 -3.49 -34.62
N GLN A 301 -6.26 -2.45 -33.97
CA GLN A 301 -5.40 -2.55 -32.81
C GLN A 301 -6.22 -2.56 -31.51
N ALA A 302 -6.20 -3.69 -30.82
CA ALA A 302 -6.80 -3.83 -29.51
C ALA A 302 -6.03 -3.04 -28.43
N THR A 303 -6.75 -2.57 -27.42
CA THR A 303 -6.24 -1.85 -26.25
C THR A 303 -6.94 -2.34 -24.98
N PHE A 304 -6.22 -2.32 -23.86
CA PHE A 304 -6.77 -2.57 -22.53
C PHE A 304 -7.26 -1.27 -21.87
N GLY A 305 -6.69 -0.11 -22.23
CA GLY A 305 -6.97 1.13 -21.53
C GLY A 305 -6.42 1.09 -20.11
N MET A 306 -5.14 1.39 -19.97
CA MET A 306 -4.44 1.18 -18.71
C MET A 306 -4.35 2.43 -17.83
N LEU A 307 -4.51 2.18 -16.52
CA LEU A 307 -4.21 3.14 -15.45
C LEU A 307 -5.02 4.43 -15.62
N SER A 308 -6.28 4.25 -16.02
CA SER A 308 -7.25 5.29 -16.32
C SER A 308 -7.56 6.14 -15.08
N THR A 309 -7.78 7.45 -15.28
CA THR A 309 -8.22 8.36 -14.21
C THR A 309 -9.37 9.23 -14.70
N ILE A 310 -10.37 9.43 -13.85
CA ILE A 310 -11.42 10.43 -14.06
C ILE A 310 -10.93 11.83 -13.63
N SER A 311 -11.42 12.87 -14.29
CA SER A 311 -11.13 14.27 -13.96
C SER A 311 -11.80 14.70 -12.64
N PRO A 312 -11.29 15.76 -11.97
CA PRO A 312 -11.83 16.22 -10.69
C PRO A 312 -13.33 16.55 -10.74
N ASP A 313 -13.79 17.14 -11.85
CA ASP A 313 -15.19 17.47 -12.11
C ASP A 313 -16.05 16.28 -12.61
N GLY A 314 -15.42 15.13 -12.82
CA GLY A 314 -16.05 13.94 -13.33
C GLY A 314 -16.31 13.93 -14.84
N ARG A 315 -16.03 14.99 -15.60
CA ARG A 315 -16.42 15.10 -17.02
C ARG A 315 -15.60 14.21 -17.96
N CYS A 316 -14.29 14.17 -17.76
CA CYS A 316 -13.34 13.54 -18.66
C CYS A 316 -12.69 12.33 -18.00
N VAL A 317 -12.24 11.37 -18.81
CA VAL A 317 -11.39 10.27 -18.36
C VAL A 317 -10.16 10.22 -19.25
N ALA A 318 -8.97 10.15 -18.66
CA ALA A 318 -7.72 9.96 -19.38
C ALA A 318 -7.22 8.51 -19.18
N SER A 319 -6.76 7.86 -20.25
CA SER A 319 -6.20 6.50 -20.18
C SER A 319 -5.03 6.31 -21.13
N THR A 320 -4.19 5.32 -20.81
CA THR A 320 -3.13 4.84 -21.70
C THR A 320 -3.75 3.87 -22.69
N VAL A 321 -3.80 4.21 -23.97
CA VAL A 321 -4.40 3.38 -25.02
C VAL A 321 -3.41 3.08 -26.14
N LYS A 322 -3.78 2.11 -27.01
CA LYS A 322 -2.94 1.60 -28.11
C LYS A 322 -1.57 1.13 -27.61
N GLU A 323 -1.58 0.58 -26.41
CA GLU A 323 -0.44 0.18 -25.62
C GLU A 323 0.06 -1.22 -25.95
N THR A 324 1.33 -1.44 -25.67
CA THR A 324 1.95 -2.75 -25.62
C THR A 324 2.41 -2.94 -24.20
N ILE A 325 2.00 -4.03 -23.56
CA ILE A 325 2.30 -4.29 -22.16
C ILE A 325 3.34 -5.40 -22.01
N VAL A 326 4.14 -5.30 -20.97
CA VAL A 326 4.87 -6.42 -20.38
C VAL A 326 4.02 -6.96 -19.26
N LEU A 327 3.54 -8.20 -19.39
CA LEU A 327 2.83 -8.91 -18.33
C LEU A 327 3.54 -10.22 -18.05
N GLY A 328 4.08 -10.38 -16.85
CA GLY A 328 4.74 -11.61 -16.43
C GLY A 328 4.45 -11.95 -14.99
N PHE A 329 4.41 -13.25 -14.65
CA PHE A 329 4.12 -13.72 -13.30
C PHE A 329 5.24 -14.59 -12.73
N ARG A 330 5.45 -14.51 -11.42
CA ARG A 330 6.38 -15.34 -10.65
C ARG A 330 5.73 -15.79 -9.34
N PRO A 331 6.17 -16.92 -8.76
CA PRO A 331 5.69 -17.38 -7.46
C PRO A 331 6.22 -16.54 -6.27
N ASP A 332 7.26 -15.72 -6.48
CA ASP A 332 7.83 -14.87 -5.42
C ASP A 332 6.81 -13.83 -4.95
N LEU A 333 6.34 -13.96 -3.71
CA LEU A 333 5.32 -13.09 -3.14
C LEU A 333 5.82 -11.65 -2.91
N TYR A 334 7.13 -11.40 -2.87
CA TYR A 334 7.64 -10.03 -2.79
C TYR A 334 7.56 -9.29 -4.12
N CYS A 335 7.62 -10.00 -5.25
CA CYS A 335 7.42 -9.46 -6.59
C CYS A 335 6.83 -10.52 -7.54
N SER A 336 5.53 -10.78 -7.42
CA SER A 336 4.90 -11.88 -8.17
C SER A 336 4.44 -11.47 -9.58
N GLN A 337 4.63 -10.22 -9.97
CA GLN A 337 4.13 -9.68 -11.24
C GLN A 337 5.03 -8.57 -11.80
N LEU A 338 5.33 -8.64 -13.11
CA LEU A 338 5.64 -7.48 -13.95
C LEU A 338 4.37 -7.05 -14.66
N PHE A 339 4.03 -5.78 -14.59
CA PHE A 339 2.90 -5.21 -15.33
C PHE A 339 3.13 -3.72 -15.59
N PHE A 340 3.50 -3.39 -16.83
CA PHE A 340 3.77 -2.01 -17.25
C PHE A 340 3.69 -1.86 -18.79
N PRO A 341 3.34 -0.66 -19.30
CA PRO A 341 3.33 -0.41 -20.74
C PRO A 341 4.73 -0.10 -21.27
N ILE A 342 5.08 -0.61 -22.44
CA ILE A 342 6.31 -0.29 -23.19
C ILE A 342 6.02 0.46 -24.50
N ARG A 343 4.73 0.70 -24.78
CA ARG A 343 4.16 1.61 -25.79
C ARG A 343 2.81 2.09 -25.27
N GLY A 344 2.30 3.19 -25.77
CA GLY A 344 0.96 3.67 -25.46
C GLY A 344 0.90 5.20 -25.43
N ILE A 345 -0.25 5.73 -25.83
CA ILE A 345 -0.53 7.17 -25.88
C ILE A 345 -1.64 7.53 -24.90
N LEU A 346 -1.78 8.80 -24.55
CA LEU A 346 -2.92 9.27 -23.76
C LEU A 346 -4.10 9.64 -24.67
N VAL A 347 -5.26 9.06 -24.36
CA VAL A 347 -6.55 9.42 -24.96
C VAL A 347 -7.53 9.85 -23.88
N ILE A 348 -8.33 10.85 -24.22
CA ILE A 348 -9.40 11.40 -23.40
C ILE A 348 -10.74 10.88 -23.91
N TYR A 349 -11.56 10.37 -23.00
CA TYR A 349 -12.98 10.22 -23.21
C TYR A 349 -13.73 11.39 -22.54
N ASP A 350 -14.41 12.22 -23.32
CA ASP A 350 -15.30 13.26 -22.80
C ASP A 350 -16.72 12.67 -22.65
N ARG A 351 -17.23 12.60 -21.41
CA ARG A 351 -18.57 12.03 -21.14
C ARG A 351 -19.71 12.88 -21.70
N LYS A 352 -19.53 14.19 -21.78
CA LYS A 352 -20.56 15.12 -22.29
C LYS A 352 -20.70 14.96 -23.80
N GLU A 353 -19.59 14.87 -24.50
CA GLU A 353 -19.56 14.73 -25.96
C GLU A 353 -19.63 13.26 -26.41
N ARG A 354 -19.41 12.32 -25.49
CA ARG A 354 -19.33 10.88 -25.73
C ARG A 354 -18.33 10.54 -26.84
N ALA A 355 -17.17 11.19 -26.78
CA ALA A 355 -16.16 11.13 -27.83
C ALA A 355 -14.77 10.83 -27.25
N PHE A 356 -13.98 10.08 -28.00
CA PHE A 356 -12.58 9.80 -27.72
C PHE A 356 -11.69 10.74 -28.53
N ARG A 357 -10.66 11.31 -27.91
CA ARG A 357 -9.67 12.17 -28.57
C ARG A 357 -8.27 11.86 -28.07
N PRO A 358 -7.25 11.74 -28.95
CA PRO A 358 -5.86 11.79 -28.49
C PRO A 358 -5.64 13.09 -27.73
N LEU A 359 -4.78 13.06 -26.71
CA LEU A 359 -4.40 14.26 -25.98
C LEU A 359 -3.15 14.87 -26.62
N PRO A 360 -3.25 15.97 -27.39
CA PRO A 360 -2.11 16.52 -28.12
C PRO A 360 -0.98 16.92 -27.18
N GLY A 361 0.22 16.39 -27.42
CA GLY A 361 1.40 16.54 -26.55
C GLY A 361 1.65 15.33 -25.67
N ALA A 362 0.65 14.48 -25.46
CA ALA A 362 0.77 13.18 -24.81
C ALA A 362 0.37 12.00 -25.73
N ASP A 363 0.39 12.23 -27.05
CA ASP A 363 -0.06 11.32 -28.11
C ASP A 363 1.05 10.89 -29.09
N ASP A 364 2.31 11.21 -28.78
CA ASP A 364 3.47 10.78 -29.57
C ASP A 364 3.82 9.29 -29.33
N SER A 365 3.64 8.47 -30.37
CA SER A 365 3.94 7.02 -30.36
C SER A 365 5.44 6.67 -30.30
N GLY A 366 6.34 7.65 -30.45
CA GLY A 366 7.77 7.49 -30.14
C GLY A 366 8.04 7.36 -28.64
N PHE A 367 7.05 7.69 -27.81
CA PHE A 367 7.10 7.59 -26.36
C PHE A 367 6.01 6.66 -25.82
N VAL A 368 6.28 6.10 -24.65
CA VAL A 368 5.27 5.52 -23.78
C VAL A 368 4.73 6.65 -22.92
N GLN A 369 3.42 6.83 -22.89
CA GLN A 369 2.74 7.87 -22.12
C GLN A 369 1.73 7.17 -21.21
N THR A 370 1.84 7.30 -19.89
CA THR A 370 1.00 6.54 -18.96
C THR A 370 0.85 7.23 -17.60
N ASN A 371 0.10 6.62 -16.68
CA ASN A 371 -0.24 7.20 -15.37
C ASN A 371 -0.74 8.65 -15.43
N PRO A 372 -1.71 8.98 -16.31
CA PRO A 372 -2.27 10.32 -16.34
C PRO A 372 -2.92 10.65 -14.99
N VAL A 373 -2.70 11.87 -14.51
CA VAL A 373 -3.37 12.44 -13.34
C VAL A 373 -3.65 13.91 -13.56
N PHE A 374 -4.90 14.30 -13.39
CA PHE A 374 -5.31 15.70 -13.43
C PHE A 374 -4.85 16.43 -12.17
N SER A 375 -4.42 17.67 -12.35
CA SER A 375 -4.30 18.65 -11.26
C SER A 375 -5.66 18.85 -10.55
N PRO A 376 -5.70 19.24 -9.27
CA PRO A 376 -6.96 19.34 -8.52
C PRO A 376 -7.98 20.34 -9.06
N ASP A 377 -7.53 21.34 -9.81
CA ASP A 377 -8.36 22.33 -10.52
C ASP A 377 -8.76 21.89 -11.94
N GLY A 378 -8.18 20.79 -12.43
CA GLY A 378 -8.44 20.24 -13.77
C GLY A 378 -7.77 21.00 -14.92
N LEU A 379 -6.86 21.94 -14.65
CA LEU A 379 -6.24 22.79 -15.68
C LEU A 379 -5.00 22.16 -16.31
N GLU A 380 -4.26 21.37 -15.54
CA GLU A 380 -3.07 20.63 -15.97
C GLU A 380 -3.24 19.11 -15.81
N ILE A 381 -2.38 18.36 -16.51
CA ILE A 381 -2.22 16.93 -16.35
C ILE A 381 -0.72 16.59 -16.17
N VAL A 382 -0.43 15.71 -15.22
CA VAL A 382 0.88 15.07 -15.04
C VAL A 382 0.79 13.62 -15.49
N PHE A 383 1.83 13.10 -16.11
CA PHE A 383 1.89 11.72 -16.60
C PHE A 383 3.33 11.21 -16.62
N ALA A 384 3.49 9.89 -16.61
CA ALA A 384 4.76 9.21 -16.77
C ALA A 384 5.07 9.01 -18.26
N ARG A 385 6.31 9.31 -18.67
CA ARG A 385 6.79 9.22 -20.06
C ARG A 385 8.11 8.48 -20.13
N ALA A 386 8.28 7.60 -21.11
CA ALA A 386 9.55 6.96 -21.42
C ALA A 386 9.76 6.88 -22.93
N PRO A 387 11.00 6.91 -23.45
CA PRO A 387 11.23 6.57 -24.85
C PRO A 387 10.84 5.11 -25.10
N VAL A 388 10.18 4.83 -26.22
CA VAL A 388 9.85 3.44 -26.60
C VAL A 388 11.12 2.61 -26.84
N GLY A 389 12.16 3.23 -27.40
CA GLY A 389 13.43 2.57 -27.73
C GLY A 389 13.24 1.35 -28.63
N GLU A 390 14.02 0.29 -28.40
CA GLU A 390 13.94 -0.99 -29.12
C GLU A 390 12.83 -1.92 -28.58
N SER A 391 11.80 -1.37 -27.94
CA SER A 391 10.71 -2.18 -27.39
C SER A 391 9.91 -2.87 -28.52
N PRO A 392 9.56 -4.15 -28.36
CA PRO A 392 8.85 -4.90 -29.40
C PRO A 392 7.48 -4.28 -29.72
N PRO A 393 6.95 -4.53 -30.94
CA PRO A 393 5.72 -3.90 -31.42
C PRO A 393 4.43 -4.59 -30.94
N ARG A 394 4.52 -5.76 -30.28
CA ARG A 394 3.36 -6.55 -29.86
C ARG A 394 3.41 -6.89 -28.37
N ALA A 395 2.23 -6.95 -27.76
CA ALA A 395 2.05 -7.26 -26.35
C ALA A 395 2.85 -8.51 -25.95
N LEU A 396 3.63 -8.38 -24.89
CA LEU A 396 4.40 -9.46 -24.29
C LEU A 396 3.59 -10.00 -23.13
N ALA A 397 2.57 -10.80 -23.46
CA ALA A 397 1.80 -11.54 -22.47
C ALA A 397 2.44 -12.91 -22.26
N VAL A 398 2.48 -13.38 -21.01
CA VAL A 398 2.80 -14.77 -20.70
C VAL A 398 1.57 -15.63 -21.03
N GLU A 399 1.73 -16.55 -21.98
CA GLU A 399 0.92 -17.77 -22.04
C GLU A 399 1.55 -18.83 -21.14
N GLU A 400 0.74 -19.69 -20.55
CA GLU A 400 1.22 -20.70 -19.60
C GLU A 400 2.29 -21.61 -20.25
N GLY A 401 3.50 -21.62 -19.67
CA GLY A 401 4.64 -22.40 -20.17
C GLY A 401 5.55 -21.67 -21.16
N GLN A 402 5.22 -20.44 -21.57
CA GLN A 402 6.04 -19.61 -22.45
C GLN A 402 6.14 -18.19 -21.88
N SER A 403 7.25 -17.88 -21.23
CA SER A 403 7.64 -16.49 -20.97
C SER A 403 8.45 -16.02 -22.19
N PRO A 404 7.99 -15.02 -22.95
CA PRO A 404 8.80 -14.46 -24.02
C PRO A 404 10.16 -14.04 -23.45
N ALA A 405 11.26 -14.30 -24.18
CA ALA A 405 12.62 -13.96 -23.73
C ALA A 405 12.76 -12.51 -23.25
N VAL A 406 11.99 -11.59 -23.85
CA VAL A 406 11.94 -10.18 -23.46
C VAL A 406 11.41 -9.97 -22.03
N VAL A 407 10.44 -10.75 -21.57
CA VAL A 407 9.92 -10.70 -20.19
C VAL A 407 10.99 -11.17 -19.21
N GLU A 408 11.73 -12.23 -19.56
CA GLU A 408 12.86 -12.73 -18.77
C GLU A 408 14.00 -11.70 -18.68
N ASP A 409 14.31 -11.00 -19.79
CA ASP A 409 15.29 -9.92 -19.78
C ASP A 409 14.95 -8.80 -18.78
N PHE A 410 13.67 -8.47 -18.61
CA PHE A 410 13.22 -7.50 -17.60
C PHE A 410 13.33 -8.07 -16.18
N TRP A 411 13.00 -9.34 -15.97
CA TRP A 411 13.17 -10.00 -14.67
C TRP A 411 14.62 -10.03 -14.22
N GLU A 412 15.53 -10.34 -15.15
CA GLU A 412 16.97 -10.47 -14.88
C GLU A 412 17.70 -9.11 -14.95
N GLY A 413 16.98 -8.03 -15.25
CA GLY A 413 17.52 -6.68 -15.30
C GLY A 413 18.44 -6.40 -16.51
N ARG A 414 18.48 -7.31 -17.50
CA ARG A 414 19.16 -7.11 -18.79
C ARG A 414 18.48 -6.04 -19.64
N ARG A 415 17.17 -5.87 -19.46
CA ARG A 415 16.39 -4.78 -20.06
C ARG A 415 15.80 -3.90 -18.96
N LYS A 416 15.82 -2.59 -19.19
CA LYS A 416 15.27 -1.57 -18.31
C LYS A 416 14.40 -0.61 -19.08
N ILE A 417 13.44 -0.02 -18.40
CA ILE A 417 12.67 1.13 -18.86
C ILE A 417 12.56 2.08 -17.68
N GLN A 418 12.78 3.36 -17.92
CA GLN A 418 12.74 4.39 -16.89
C GLN A 418 11.75 5.45 -17.33
N TYR A 419 10.72 5.66 -16.52
CA TYR A 419 9.74 6.71 -16.78
C TYR A 419 10.16 7.99 -16.06
N ASP A 420 9.99 9.10 -16.74
CA ASP A 420 10.10 10.44 -16.20
C ASP A 420 8.70 11.03 -16.06
N LEU A 421 8.47 11.88 -15.07
CA LEU A 421 7.20 12.60 -14.98
C LEU A 421 7.21 13.84 -15.86
N TYR A 422 6.17 14.04 -16.65
CA TYR A 422 5.96 15.23 -17.47
C TYR A 422 4.66 15.90 -17.06
N ARG A 423 4.60 17.21 -17.22
CA ARG A 423 3.39 18.01 -17.00
C ARG A 423 3.05 18.84 -18.23
N MET A 424 1.77 19.09 -18.43
CA MET A 424 1.29 19.94 -19.52
C MET A 424 -0.08 20.54 -19.19
N PRO A 425 -0.45 21.68 -19.82
CA PRO A 425 -1.82 22.16 -19.83
C PRO A 425 -2.78 21.09 -20.40
N PHE A 426 -3.92 20.90 -19.75
CA PHE A 426 -4.98 20.02 -20.25
C PHE A 426 -5.85 20.73 -21.30
N ASN A 427 -6.09 22.04 -21.14
CA ASN A 427 -6.86 22.89 -22.06
C ASN A 427 -8.18 22.24 -22.54
N GLY A 428 -8.94 21.66 -21.61
CA GLY A 428 -10.21 20.99 -21.93
C GLY A 428 -10.08 19.79 -22.88
N GLY A 429 -8.93 19.11 -22.90
CA GLY A 429 -8.64 17.98 -23.77
C GLY A 429 -7.92 18.33 -25.07
N THR A 430 -7.63 19.61 -25.32
CA THR A 430 -6.82 20.03 -26.49
C THR A 430 -5.32 19.99 -26.22
N GLY A 431 -4.91 19.74 -24.98
CA GLY A 431 -3.53 19.52 -24.61
C GLY A 431 -2.64 20.76 -24.75
N GLY A 432 -1.35 20.54 -24.94
CA GLY A 432 -0.32 21.58 -24.89
C GLY A 432 1.09 20.98 -24.94
N GLU A 433 2.11 21.82 -24.78
CA GLU A 433 3.50 21.35 -24.81
C GLU A 433 3.86 20.61 -23.51
N PRO A 434 4.31 19.34 -23.59
CA PRO A 434 4.75 18.59 -22.42
C PRO A 434 6.14 19.02 -21.95
N LYS A 435 6.26 19.35 -20.66
CA LYS A 435 7.53 19.71 -20.02
C LYS A 435 7.94 18.64 -19.01
N PRO A 436 9.22 18.23 -18.98
CA PRO A 436 9.71 17.37 -17.91
C PRO A 436 9.49 18.06 -16.56
N LEU A 437 9.11 17.30 -15.54
CA LEU A 437 8.88 17.79 -14.18
C LEU A 437 10.20 17.74 -13.38
N PRO A 438 10.84 18.89 -13.10
CA PRO A 438 12.12 18.90 -12.38
C PRO A 438 12.03 18.15 -11.04
N GLY A 439 13.03 17.31 -10.77
CA GLY A 439 13.09 16.43 -9.59
C GLY A 439 12.56 15.02 -9.83
N ALA A 440 11.69 14.83 -10.83
CA ALA A 440 11.13 13.54 -11.23
C ALA A 440 11.32 13.22 -12.73
N SER A 441 12.24 13.92 -13.39
CA SER A 441 12.70 13.62 -14.75
C SER A 441 14.22 13.65 -14.86
N GLY A 442 14.79 12.81 -15.73
CA GLY A 442 16.23 12.82 -16.03
C GLY A 442 17.12 12.48 -14.84
N ASN A 443 16.57 11.87 -13.79
CA ASN A 443 17.28 11.53 -12.55
C ASN A 443 17.89 10.12 -12.57
N GLY A 444 17.84 9.43 -13.71
CA GLY A 444 18.36 8.06 -13.87
C GLY A 444 17.57 7.01 -13.09
N LYS A 445 16.33 7.33 -12.70
CA LYS A 445 15.38 6.43 -12.03
C LYS A 445 14.08 6.37 -12.82
N SER A 446 13.22 5.43 -12.44
CA SER A 446 11.88 5.30 -12.96
C SER A 446 10.86 5.88 -11.99
N ASN A 447 10.17 6.94 -12.41
CA ASN A 447 9.23 7.74 -11.64
C ASN A 447 7.81 7.52 -12.20
N PHE A 448 6.86 7.09 -11.36
CA PHE A 448 5.53 6.66 -11.80
C PHE A 448 4.47 6.88 -10.71
N PHE A 449 3.19 6.69 -11.06
CA PHE A 449 2.04 6.96 -10.17
C PHE A 449 2.10 8.33 -9.45
N PRO A 450 2.20 9.46 -10.18
CA PRO A 450 2.06 10.76 -9.55
C PRO A 450 0.67 10.91 -8.91
N ARG A 451 0.59 11.70 -7.83
CA ARG A 451 -0.65 12.13 -7.17
C ARG A 451 -0.46 13.54 -6.64
N TYR A 452 -1.31 14.47 -7.08
CA TYR A 452 -1.35 15.81 -6.50
C TYR A 452 -1.94 15.76 -5.08
N SER A 453 -1.42 16.62 -4.20
CA SER A 453 -2.15 17.00 -2.99
C SER A 453 -3.44 17.77 -3.37
N PRO A 454 -4.52 17.71 -2.59
CA PRO A 454 -5.79 18.38 -2.93
C PRO A 454 -5.70 19.90 -3.06
N ASP A 455 -4.70 20.52 -2.43
CA ASP A 455 -4.39 21.95 -2.52
C ASP A 455 -3.48 22.30 -3.71
N GLY A 456 -3.04 21.29 -4.49
CA GLY A 456 -2.22 21.45 -5.67
C GLY A 456 -0.76 21.81 -5.40
N LYS A 457 -0.31 21.85 -4.14
CA LYS A 457 1.06 22.28 -3.80
C LYS A 457 2.12 21.19 -3.98
N TRP A 458 1.75 19.93 -3.84
CA TRP A 458 2.68 18.81 -3.80
C TRP A 458 2.30 17.73 -4.79
N ILE A 459 3.29 17.01 -5.30
CA ILE A 459 3.11 15.74 -6.00
C ILE A 459 3.86 14.66 -5.24
N VAL A 460 3.17 13.59 -4.84
CA VAL A 460 3.78 12.34 -4.37
C VAL A 460 3.81 11.34 -5.51
N PHE A 461 4.93 10.64 -5.67
CA PHE A 461 5.12 9.64 -6.72
C PHE A 461 5.95 8.46 -6.22
N CYS A 462 5.88 7.35 -6.94
CA CYS A 462 6.72 6.19 -6.72
C CYS A 462 8.01 6.34 -7.53
N GLN A 463 9.14 5.96 -6.95
CA GLN A 463 10.43 5.88 -7.64
C GLN A 463 11.06 4.50 -7.43
N ALA A 464 11.57 3.91 -8.51
CA ALA A 464 12.34 2.66 -8.51
C ALA A 464 13.53 2.77 -9.48
N ASP A 465 14.44 1.81 -9.49
CA ASP A 465 15.56 1.77 -10.43
C ASP A 465 15.11 1.63 -11.88
N SER A 466 14.04 0.87 -12.12
CA SER A 466 13.49 0.59 -13.45
C SER A 466 12.06 0.06 -13.35
N MET A 467 11.31 0.17 -14.45
CA MET A 467 9.93 -0.29 -14.61
C MET A 467 8.99 0.45 -13.65
N MET A 468 7.81 -0.09 -13.40
CA MET A 468 6.85 0.43 -12.45
C MET A 468 6.06 -0.74 -11.84
N LEU A 469 5.25 -0.43 -10.82
CA LEU A 469 4.26 -1.32 -10.20
C LEU A 469 4.88 -2.57 -9.54
N ASN A 470 4.57 -2.80 -8.26
CA ASN A 470 5.09 -3.94 -7.48
C ASN A 470 6.62 -4.08 -7.40
N ARG A 471 7.38 -3.03 -7.74
CA ARG A 471 8.84 -3.07 -7.72
C ARG A 471 9.35 -3.17 -6.27
N PRO A 472 10.20 -4.17 -5.93
CA PRO A 472 10.71 -4.34 -4.56
C PRO A 472 11.41 -3.12 -3.98
N ASP A 473 12.06 -2.35 -4.84
CA ASP A 473 12.81 -1.13 -4.57
C ASP A 473 11.96 0.15 -4.71
N SER A 474 10.66 0.04 -4.95
CA SER A 474 9.75 1.18 -5.06
C SER A 474 9.62 1.93 -3.73
N LEU A 475 9.91 3.22 -3.76
CA LEU A 475 9.85 4.14 -2.63
C LEU A 475 9.01 5.36 -2.99
N LEU A 476 8.39 5.97 -1.99
CA LEU A 476 7.61 7.19 -2.14
C LEU A 476 8.49 8.44 -2.02
N TYR A 477 8.32 9.36 -2.97
CA TYR A 477 8.97 10.66 -3.01
C TYR A 477 7.91 11.75 -3.16
N ILE A 478 8.25 12.97 -2.75
CA ILE A 478 7.40 14.15 -2.84
C ILE A 478 8.21 15.35 -3.33
N LEU A 479 7.59 16.20 -4.13
CA LEU A 479 8.15 17.45 -4.65
C LEU A 479 7.08 18.54 -4.77
N PRO A 480 7.45 19.83 -4.83
CA PRO A 480 6.51 20.90 -5.18
C PRO A 480 5.86 20.63 -6.53
N ALA A 481 4.56 20.81 -6.67
CA ALA A 481 3.82 20.47 -7.90
C ALA A 481 4.36 21.15 -9.18
N GLU A 482 4.95 22.33 -9.04
CA GLU A 482 5.62 23.07 -10.11
C GLU A 482 6.96 22.45 -10.58
N GLY A 483 7.45 21.44 -9.86
CA GLY A 483 8.79 20.90 -9.97
C GLY A 483 9.76 21.50 -8.97
N GLY A 484 10.88 20.81 -8.74
CA GLY A 484 11.92 21.27 -7.83
C GLY A 484 12.72 20.11 -7.25
N VAL A 485 13.16 20.26 -6.01
CA VAL A 485 13.89 19.20 -5.30
C VAL A 485 12.90 18.15 -4.81
N ALA A 486 13.04 16.92 -5.31
CA ALA A 486 12.33 15.78 -4.77
C ALA A 486 12.99 15.31 -3.46
N ARG A 487 12.16 15.02 -2.45
CA ARG A 487 12.60 14.41 -1.20
C ARG A 487 11.93 13.07 -1.00
N ARG A 488 12.70 12.16 -0.40
CA ARG A 488 12.23 10.84 -0.01
C ARG A 488 11.38 10.95 1.25
N LEU A 489 10.21 10.31 1.25
CA LEU A 489 9.35 10.25 2.45
C LEU A 489 9.96 9.35 3.54
N ARG A 490 9.89 9.78 4.80
CA ARG A 490 10.31 9.04 6.00
C ARG A 490 9.45 7.80 6.26
N CYS A 491 8.22 7.77 5.74
CA CYS A 491 7.28 6.66 5.90
C CYS A 491 7.74 5.35 5.21
N ASN A 492 8.67 5.45 4.26
CA ASN A 492 9.17 4.32 3.50
C ASN A 492 9.79 3.21 4.37
N ALA A 493 9.60 1.97 3.94
CA ALA A 493 10.34 0.83 4.44
C ALA A 493 11.47 0.46 3.46
N GLU A 494 12.72 0.50 3.94
CA GLU A 494 13.90 0.14 3.14
C GLU A 494 13.83 -1.29 2.60
N GLY A 495 14.17 -1.46 1.32
CA GLY A 495 14.17 -2.79 0.66
C GLY A 495 12.79 -3.46 0.59
N ARG A 496 11.71 -2.71 0.85
CA ARG A 496 10.33 -3.18 0.75
C ARG A 496 9.57 -2.25 -0.18
N MET A 497 8.75 -2.86 -1.04
CA MET A 497 7.87 -2.14 -1.95
C MET A 497 6.94 -1.21 -1.17
N ASN A 498 6.96 0.08 -1.52
CA ASN A 498 5.95 1.08 -1.17
C ASN A 498 5.35 1.61 -2.48
N SER A 499 4.04 1.57 -2.60
CA SER A 499 3.33 1.97 -3.82
C SER A 499 1.88 2.30 -3.48
N TRP A 500 1.10 2.66 -4.51
CA TRP A 500 -0.32 2.93 -4.47
C TRP A 500 -0.71 3.82 -3.29
N HIS A 501 -0.67 5.11 -3.52
CA HIS A 501 -0.91 6.12 -2.51
C HIS A 501 -2.05 7.05 -2.91
N SER A 502 -2.67 7.64 -1.89
CA SER A 502 -3.76 8.60 -2.06
C SER A 502 -3.75 9.60 -0.91
N PHE A 503 -4.00 10.87 -1.23
CA PHE A 503 -4.13 11.94 -0.24
C PHE A 503 -5.53 11.98 0.33
N SER A 504 -5.65 12.21 1.64
CA SER A 504 -6.93 12.56 2.25
C SER A 504 -7.48 13.86 1.65
N PRO A 505 -8.80 14.11 1.67
CA PRO A 505 -9.37 15.31 1.06
C PRO A 505 -8.83 16.63 1.61
N ASN A 506 -8.35 16.65 2.86
CA ASN A 506 -7.72 17.82 3.47
C ASN A 506 -6.20 17.94 3.18
N GLY A 507 -5.59 16.97 2.50
CA GLY A 507 -4.17 16.97 2.14
C GLY A 507 -3.20 16.67 3.28
N ARG A 508 -3.70 16.35 4.47
CA ARG A 508 -2.89 16.14 5.69
C ARG A 508 -2.50 14.70 5.95
N TRP A 509 -3.04 13.77 5.20
CA TRP A 509 -2.74 12.34 5.34
C TRP A 509 -2.49 11.72 3.98
N LEU A 510 -1.54 10.80 3.93
CA LEU A 510 -1.30 9.95 2.80
C LEU A 510 -1.50 8.49 3.23
N VAL A 511 -2.47 7.81 2.63
CA VAL A 511 -2.58 6.35 2.72
C VAL A 511 -1.72 5.72 1.64
N TYR A 512 -1.05 4.63 1.95
CA TYR A 512 -0.27 3.88 0.97
C TYR A 512 -0.20 2.38 1.30
N ALA A 513 0.09 1.58 0.28
CA ALA A 513 0.29 0.13 0.42
C ALA A 513 1.78 -0.20 0.54
N SER A 514 2.14 -1.06 1.50
CA SER A 514 3.54 -1.45 1.72
C SER A 514 3.70 -2.90 2.15
N LYS A 515 4.80 -3.51 1.69
CA LYS A 515 5.30 -4.83 2.12
C LYS A 515 6.20 -4.75 3.36
N ARG A 516 6.13 -3.67 4.14
CA ARG A 516 6.87 -3.49 5.40
C ARG A 516 6.68 -4.66 6.38
N ALA A 517 5.44 -5.13 6.54
CA ALA A 517 5.07 -6.19 7.48
C ALA A 517 5.15 -7.62 6.90
N GLY A 518 5.66 -7.79 5.67
CA GLY A 518 5.74 -9.08 4.99
C GLY A 518 5.33 -9.01 3.52
N PRO A 519 5.22 -10.16 2.83
CA PRO A 519 4.95 -10.17 1.40
C PRO A 519 3.52 -9.73 1.05
N MET A 520 2.56 -9.82 1.98
CA MET A 520 1.22 -9.30 1.79
C MET A 520 1.20 -7.79 2.08
N THR A 521 0.81 -6.98 1.11
CA THR A 521 0.74 -5.53 1.33
C THR A 521 -0.32 -5.21 2.38
N GLN A 522 0.10 -4.44 3.36
CA GLN A 522 -0.77 -3.81 4.35
C GLN A 522 -0.90 -2.33 4.02
N MET A 523 -1.90 -1.66 4.58
CA MET A 523 -2.08 -0.22 4.43
C MET A 523 -1.51 0.54 5.62
N TRP A 524 -0.93 1.68 5.32
CA TRP A 524 -0.23 2.53 6.25
C TRP A 524 -0.64 3.98 6.00
N LEU A 525 -0.60 4.79 7.06
CA LEU A 525 -0.79 6.23 7.00
C LEU A 525 0.49 6.94 7.38
N THR A 526 0.71 8.10 6.77
CA THR A 526 1.64 9.11 7.24
C THR A 526 0.95 10.48 7.21
N HIS A 527 1.22 11.32 8.20
CA HIS A 527 0.80 12.72 8.21
C HIS A 527 1.67 13.51 7.24
N ILE A 528 1.12 14.52 6.57
CA ILE A 528 1.81 15.44 5.68
C ILE A 528 1.54 16.87 6.16
N ASP A 529 2.58 17.59 6.58
CA ASP A 529 2.45 18.97 7.05
C ASP A 529 2.38 19.99 5.89
N GLU A 530 2.35 21.29 6.21
CA GLU A 530 2.28 22.38 5.20
C GLU A 530 3.49 22.47 4.28
N ASN A 531 4.65 22.06 4.78
CA ASN A 531 5.90 21.97 4.03
C ASN A 531 6.04 20.61 3.34
N GLY A 532 5.00 19.79 3.45
CA GLY A 532 4.89 18.42 2.97
C GLY A 532 5.69 17.41 3.78
N GLU A 533 6.36 17.79 4.87
CA GLU A 533 7.16 16.89 5.69
C GLU A 533 6.26 15.78 6.26
N ASP A 534 6.72 14.53 6.15
CA ASP A 534 5.87 13.37 6.44
C ASP A 534 6.21 12.69 7.76
N SER A 535 5.25 12.21 8.53
CA SER A 535 5.55 11.44 9.75
C SER A 535 6.09 10.04 9.45
N VAL A 536 6.68 9.38 10.47
CA VAL A 536 6.84 7.91 10.42
C VAL A 536 5.47 7.23 10.27
N PRO A 537 5.39 6.02 9.73
CA PRO A 537 4.11 5.44 9.36
C PRO A 537 3.39 4.80 10.54
N VAL A 538 2.06 4.83 10.49
CA VAL A 538 1.16 4.09 11.37
C VAL A 538 0.35 3.09 10.56
N GLN A 539 0.21 1.86 11.05
CA GLN A 539 -0.51 0.80 10.32
C GLN A 539 -2.02 0.97 10.46
N LEU A 540 -2.75 0.71 9.38
CA LEU A 540 -4.21 0.52 9.40
C LEU A 540 -4.53 -0.94 9.77
N GLU A 541 -4.49 -1.23 11.07
CA GLU A 541 -4.70 -2.58 11.60
C GLU A 541 -6.09 -3.14 11.24
N GLY A 542 -6.13 -4.41 10.84
CA GLY A 542 -7.40 -5.09 10.55
C GLY A 542 -8.08 -4.65 9.25
N PHE A 543 -7.50 -3.73 8.47
CA PHE A 543 -8.05 -3.35 7.18
C PHE A 543 -7.96 -4.48 6.14
N VAL A 544 -6.88 -5.26 6.19
CA VAL A 544 -6.58 -6.30 5.21
C VAL A 544 -6.56 -7.65 5.89
N ALA A 545 -7.21 -8.64 5.31
CA ALA A 545 -7.14 -10.02 5.81
C ALA A 545 -5.72 -10.59 5.67
N HIS A 546 -5.35 -11.48 6.58
CA HIS A 546 -3.99 -12.04 6.67
C HIS A 546 -3.53 -12.81 5.42
N ASP A 547 -4.46 -13.36 4.64
CA ASP A 547 -4.25 -14.15 3.44
C ASP A 547 -4.26 -13.29 2.16
N ARG A 548 -4.32 -11.96 2.29
CA ARG A 548 -4.56 -11.03 1.18
C ARG A 548 -3.65 -9.82 1.23
N ALA A 549 -3.45 -9.23 0.06
CA ALA A 549 -2.71 -8.02 -0.18
C ALA A 549 -3.67 -6.86 -0.50
N ALA A 550 -3.47 -5.70 0.12
CA ALA A 550 -4.15 -4.47 -0.26
C ALA A 550 -3.50 -3.82 -1.47
N ASN A 551 -4.34 -3.46 -2.45
CA ASN A 551 -3.92 -2.73 -3.63
C ASN A 551 -4.82 -1.50 -3.84
N LEU A 552 -4.24 -0.43 -4.38
CA LEU A 552 -4.95 0.78 -4.84
C LEU A 552 -5.87 1.37 -3.75
N PRO A 553 -5.35 1.78 -2.58
CA PRO A 553 -6.15 2.56 -1.66
C PRO A 553 -6.41 3.95 -2.24
N GLU A 554 -7.66 4.38 -2.14
CA GLU A 554 -8.10 5.71 -2.53
C GLU A 554 -8.98 6.30 -1.43
N PHE A 555 -8.60 7.49 -0.96
CA PHE A 555 -9.48 8.27 -0.11
C PHE A 555 -10.65 8.79 -0.91
N VAL A 556 -11.84 8.60 -0.37
CA VAL A 556 -13.09 9.05 -0.97
C VAL A 556 -13.94 9.74 0.08
N LYS A 557 -14.41 10.94 -0.27
CA LYS A 557 -15.36 11.69 0.56
C LYS A 557 -16.76 11.11 0.34
N LEU A 558 -17.18 10.25 1.27
CA LEU A 558 -18.51 9.64 1.27
C LEU A 558 -19.39 10.33 2.31
N GLY A 559 -20.60 10.68 1.91
CA GLY A 559 -21.67 11.04 2.82
C GLY A 559 -22.26 9.81 3.53
N PRO A 560 -23.07 10.02 4.58
CA PRO A 560 -23.71 8.94 5.32
C PRO A 560 -24.46 7.97 4.42
N GLY A 561 -24.19 6.67 4.55
CA GLY A 561 -24.88 5.62 3.79
C GLY A 561 -24.50 5.54 2.31
N GLN A 562 -23.51 6.28 1.81
CA GLN A 562 -23.02 6.10 0.44
C GLN A 562 -22.10 4.88 0.31
N LEU A 563 -22.03 4.32 -0.90
CA LEU A 563 -21.18 3.20 -1.29
C LEU A 563 -21.28 2.02 -0.31
N GLN A 564 -22.51 1.55 -0.09
CA GLN A 564 -22.79 0.35 0.70
C GLN A 564 -22.61 -0.91 -0.13
N SER A 565 -22.97 -0.84 -1.42
CA SER A 565 -22.73 -1.93 -2.37
C SER A 565 -22.41 -1.40 -3.77
N ILE A 566 -21.72 -2.21 -4.57
CA ILE A 566 -21.55 -2.06 -6.01
C ILE A 566 -22.20 -3.28 -6.66
N GLN A 567 -23.24 -3.03 -7.44
CA GLN A 567 -24.01 -4.05 -8.15
C GLN A 567 -23.60 -4.04 -9.62
N VAL A 568 -22.83 -5.06 -10.01
CA VAL A 568 -22.46 -5.28 -11.41
C VAL A 568 -23.46 -6.27 -12.03
N GLU A 569 -24.04 -5.90 -13.18
CA GLU A 569 -24.97 -6.79 -13.88
C GLU A 569 -24.33 -8.15 -14.18
N LYS A 570 -25.12 -9.22 -14.04
CA LYS A 570 -24.65 -10.60 -14.23
C LYS A 570 -24.00 -10.81 -15.60
N VAL A 571 -24.55 -10.18 -16.65
CA VAL A 571 -24.01 -10.26 -18.01
C VAL A 571 -22.61 -9.69 -18.11
N ILE A 572 -22.22 -8.74 -17.26
CA ILE A 572 -20.85 -8.21 -17.20
C ILE A 572 -20.00 -9.08 -16.28
N ARG A 573 -20.47 -9.27 -15.05
CA ARG A 573 -19.75 -10.00 -13.98
C ARG A 573 -19.33 -11.42 -14.39
N ASP A 574 -20.21 -12.12 -15.12
CA ASP A 574 -20.04 -13.53 -15.49
C ASP A 574 -19.58 -13.67 -16.95
N SER A 575 -19.28 -12.57 -17.66
CA SER A 575 -18.82 -12.61 -19.06
C SER A 575 -17.38 -13.10 -19.25
N GLY A 576 -16.67 -13.37 -18.16
CA GLY A 576 -15.32 -13.91 -18.23
C GLY A 576 -15.34 -15.23 -18.97
N LEU A 577 -14.62 -15.31 -20.09
CA LEU A 577 -14.25 -16.58 -20.67
C LEU A 577 -13.52 -17.36 -19.57
N GLY A 578 -14.06 -18.52 -19.18
CA GLY A 578 -13.36 -19.40 -18.25
C GLY A 578 -11.96 -19.64 -18.81
N LEU A 579 -10.92 -19.31 -18.04
CA LEU A 579 -9.57 -19.74 -18.40
C LEU A 579 -9.64 -21.26 -18.64
N PRO A 580 -9.01 -21.81 -19.69
CA PRO A 580 -8.99 -23.24 -19.90
C PRO A 580 -8.55 -23.90 -18.58
N LYS A 581 -9.41 -24.77 -18.03
CA LYS A 581 -9.08 -25.50 -16.81
C LYS A 581 -7.76 -26.20 -17.05
N ARG A 582 -6.79 -26.02 -16.15
CA ARG A 582 -5.59 -26.86 -16.12
C ARG A 582 -6.04 -28.33 -16.19
N PRO A 583 -5.51 -29.15 -17.11
CA PRO A 583 -5.63 -30.59 -16.94
C PRO A 583 -4.92 -30.94 -15.63
N ASP A 584 -5.63 -31.61 -14.73
CA ASP A 584 -5.11 -32.10 -13.45
C ASP A 584 -3.75 -32.79 -13.69
N ARG A 585 -2.70 -32.30 -13.00
CA ARG A 585 -1.39 -32.94 -12.92
C ARG A 585 -0.99 -33.12 -11.48
#